data_AF-A0A1G2WAZ2-F1
#
_entry.id   AF-A0A1G2WAZ2-F1
#
_cell.length_a   1.000
_cell.length_b   1.000
_cell.length_c   1.000
_cell.angle_alpha   90.00
_cell.angle_beta   90.00
_cell.angle_gamma   90.00
#
_symmetry.space_group_name_H-M   'P 1'
#
loop_
_entity.id
_entity.type
_entity.pdbx_description
1 polymer ?
#
loop_
_entity_poly.entity_id
_entity_poly.type
_entity_poly.pdbx_seq_one_letter_code
_entity_poly.pdbx_strand_id
1 'polypeptide(L)'
;MLRIDISTLGQPELKRLLAAARARGQEGFAAKLEAELAARAASGRKAPSCPPPDPDVPDDETRPMFLDDGTADLRLDAPVRRRPRSGAWPMVLTAAVLVGGAAGWGLSPGVKTWLSARADRTQPVERAPAPRIMAAQVAGPEPEPPAEDTSAPPVAAPEPQPVTPPPEARPIALAKAPVRATAPARLDPCATPPTPADRALCNDLALNLLSHEMRDAYGRALSAGADPAAIRDSQAAWRRTRDPVSDPRGLAEIYDRRIRELKAAAAVAASSAAPPSPGDRQQN
;
A
#
# COMPACT_ATOMS: atom_id res chain seq x y z
N MET A 1 6.40 0.63 -5.83
CA MET A 1 7.35 -0.02 -6.77
C MET A 1 8.62 -0.33 -5.99
N LEU A 2 8.86 -1.59 -5.66
CA LEU A 2 10.15 -1.99 -5.08
C LEU A 2 11.25 -1.67 -6.11
N ARG A 3 12.02 -0.61 -5.85
CA ARG A 3 13.22 -0.29 -6.62
C ARG A 3 14.31 -1.27 -6.21
N ILE A 4 14.16 -2.53 -6.62
CA ILE A 4 15.25 -3.50 -6.54
C ILE A 4 16.29 -3.00 -7.52
N ASP A 5 17.48 -2.71 -7.02
CA ASP A 5 18.60 -2.34 -7.86
C ASP A 5 19.06 -3.59 -8.63
N ILE A 6 18.66 -3.70 -9.89
CA ILE A 6 18.95 -4.85 -10.74
C ILE A 6 20.48 -4.97 -10.98
N SER A 7 21.21 -3.87 -10.81
CA SER A 7 22.65 -3.81 -11.02
C SER A 7 23.45 -4.60 -9.98
N THR A 8 22.91 -4.82 -8.78
CA THR A 8 23.59 -5.56 -7.71
C THR A 8 23.41 -7.07 -7.80
N LEU A 9 22.44 -7.54 -8.59
CA LEU A 9 22.13 -8.96 -8.70
C LEU A 9 23.19 -9.72 -9.49
N GLY A 10 23.48 -10.95 -9.09
CA GLY A 10 24.37 -11.84 -9.82
C GLY A 10 23.76 -12.34 -11.14
N GLN A 11 24.60 -12.71 -12.11
CA GLN A 11 24.15 -13.29 -13.39
C GLN A 11 23.19 -14.50 -13.25
N PRO A 12 23.43 -15.49 -12.36
CA PRO A 12 22.50 -16.62 -12.21
C PRO A 12 21.14 -16.17 -11.65
N GLU A 13 21.13 -15.17 -10.79
CA GLU A 13 19.91 -14.64 -10.18
C GLU A 13 19.08 -13.83 -11.18
N LEU A 14 19.73 -13.00 -12.02
CA LEU A 14 19.08 -12.35 -13.16
C LEU A 14 18.41 -13.35 -14.10
N LYS A 15 19.06 -14.47 -14.41
CA LYS A 15 18.47 -15.52 -15.26
C LYS A 15 17.25 -16.19 -14.61
N ARG A 16 17.31 -16.46 -13.30
CA ARG A 16 16.16 -17.00 -12.55
C ARG A 16 14.99 -16.02 -12.53
N LEU A 17 15.24 -14.74 -12.29
CA LEU A 17 14.22 -13.69 -12.32
C LEU A 17 13.61 -13.54 -13.71
N LEU A 18 14.41 -13.63 -14.77
CA LEU A 18 13.91 -13.56 -16.15
C LEU A 18 12.95 -14.71 -16.46
N ALA A 19 13.32 -15.94 -16.10
CA ALA A 19 12.44 -17.10 -16.28
C ALA A 19 11.13 -16.95 -15.50
N ALA A 20 11.20 -16.48 -14.24
CA ALA A 20 10.03 -16.23 -13.41
C ALA A 20 9.14 -15.09 -13.94
N ALA A 21 9.74 -14.03 -14.52
CA ALA A 21 9.01 -12.92 -15.13
C ALA A 21 8.22 -13.38 -16.36
N ARG A 22 8.84 -14.17 -17.24
CA ARG A 22 8.19 -14.76 -18.42
C ARG A 22 7.06 -15.71 -18.05
N ALA A 23 7.28 -16.58 -17.05
CA ALA A 23 6.23 -17.48 -16.56
C ALA A 23 4.99 -16.73 -16.02
N ARG A 24 5.15 -15.47 -15.61
CA ARG A 24 4.07 -14.59 -15.13
C ARG A 24 3.54 -13.62 -16.20
N GLY A 25 4.01 -13.69 -17.45
CA GLY A 25 3.61 -12.79 -18.53
C GLY A 25 4.04 -11.32 -18.33
N GLN A 26 5.12 -11.09 -17.56
CA GLN A 26 5.62 -9.74 -17.26
C GLN A 26 6.62 -9.24 -18.32
N GLU A 27 6.16 -9.09 -19.57
CA GLU A 27 7.03 -8.82 -20.73
C GLU A 27 7.92 -7.58 -20.58
N GLY A 28 7.38 -6.48 -20.05
CA GLY A 28 8.16 -5.25 -19.84
C GLY A 28 9.31 -5.41 -18.83
N PHE A 29 9.13 -6.25 -17.81
CA PHE A 29 10.18 -6.54 -16.83
C PHE A 29 11.19 -7.55 -17.37
N ALA A 30 10.72 -8.55 -18.11
CA ALA A 30 11.58 -9.52 -18.80
C ALA A 30 12.53 -8.80 -19.79
N ALA A 31 12.01 -7.89 -20.63
CA ALA A 31 12.82 -7.11 -21.55
C ALA A 31 13.91 -6.28 -20.84
N LYS A 32 13.60 -5.72 -19.66
CA LYS A 32 14.59 -4.98 -18.86
C LYS A 32 15.70 -5.88 -18.32
N LEU A 33 15.37 -7.08 -17.83
CA LEU A 33 16.34 -8.07 -17.36
C LEU A 33 17.23 -8.58 -18.49
N GLU A 34 16.67 -8.77 -19.69
CA GLU A 34 17.41 -9.15 -20.89
C GLU A 34 18.40 -8.06 -21.32
N ALA A 35 17.96 -6.79 -21.34
CA ALA A 35 18.83 -5.67 -21.66
C ALA A 35 20.02 -5.56 -20.70
N GLU A 36 19.80 -5.78 -19.40
CA GLU A 36 20.86 -5.79 -18.39
C GLU A 36 21.84 -6.96 -18.59
N LEU A 37 21.33 -8.17 -18.88
CA LEU A 37 22.17 -9.32 -19.22
C LEU A 37 23.02 -9.07 -20.48
N ALA A 38 22.44 -8.46 -21.51
CA ALA A 38 23.13 -8.11 -22.75
C ALA A 38 24.20 -7.04 -22.52
N ALA A 39 23.90 -6.00 -21.74
CA ALA A 39 24.86 -4.95 -21.38
C ALA A 39 26.07 -5.51 -20.63
N ARG A 40 25.86 -6.49 -19.72
CA ARG A 40 26.94 -7.18 -19.01
C ARG A 40 27.79 -8.04 -19.92
N ALA A 41 27.16 -8.77 -20.85
CA ALA A 41 27.88 -9.55 -21.84
C ALA A 41 28.77 -8.66 -22.74
N ALA A 42 28.25 -7.51 -23.16
CA ALA A 42 28.98 -6.56 -24.01
C ALA A 42 30.11 -5.83 -23.26
N SER A 43 29.90 -5.48 -21.99
CA SER A 43 30.89 -4.72 -21.20
C SER A 43 32.13 -5.52 -20.81
N GLY A 44 32.14 -6.85 -21.01
CA GLY A 44 33.28 -7.72 -20.66
C GLY A 44 33.69 -7.66 -19.18
N ARG A 45 32.88 -7.00 -18.36
CA ARG A 45 33.20 -6.73 -16.96
C ARG A 45 32.94 -8.04 -16.22
N LYS A 46 33.99 -8.80 -15.95
CA LYS A 46 33.95 -9.89 -14.97
C LYS A 46 33.28 -9.30 -13.74
N ALA A 47 32.17 -9.90 -13.31
CA ALA A 47 31.53 -9.51 -12.06
C ALA A 47 32.61 -9.43 -10.99
N PRO A 48 32.58 -8.43 -10.08
CA PRO A 48 33.45 -8.48 -8.92
C PRO A 48 33.19 -9.83 -8.27
N SER A 49 34.13 -10.75 -8.41
CA SER A 49 34.14 -12.00 -7.69
C SER A 49 34.09 -11.55 -6.24
N CYS A 50 32.95 -11.80 -5.57
CA CYS A 50 32.94 -11.75 -4.12
C CYS A 50 34.18 -12.52 -3.69
N PRO A 51 35.10 -11.89 -2.93
CA PRO A 51 36.21 -12.63 -2.39
C PRO A 51 35.62 -13.85 -1.68
N PRO A 52 36.16 -15.06 -1.90
CA PRO A 52 35.72 -16.22 -1.14
C PRO A 52 35.77 -15.85 0.35
N PRO A 53 34.78 -16.29 1.14
CA PRO A 53 34.81 -16.05 2.58
C PRO A 53 36.18 -16.48 3.10
N ASP A 54 36.84 -15.56 3.80
CA ASP A 54 38.19 -15.77 4.32
C ASP A 54 38.14 -17.01 5.25
N PRO A 55 38.82 -18.13 4.89
CA PRO A 55 38.74 -19.37 5.66
C PRO A 55 39.40 -19.25 7.03
N ASP A 56 40.11 -18.14 7.29
CA ASP A 56 40.83 -17.89 8.55
C ASP A 56 40.08 -16.95 9.51
N VAL A 57 38.77 -16.74 9.33
CA VAL A 57 37.94 -16.22 10.43
C VAL A 57 37.54 -17.41 11.29
N PRO A 58 38.19 -17.65 12.46
CA PRO A 58 37.75 -18.71 13.35
C PRO A 58 36.30 -18.44 13.76
N ASP A 59 35.47 -19.48 13.69
CA ASP A 59 34.14 -19.50 14.29
C ASP A 59 34.28 -19.15 15.78
N ASP A 60 34.09 -17.87 16.10
CA ASP A 60 33.99 -17.39 17.48
C ASP A 60 32.60 -17.77 18.04
N GLU A 61 32.36 -19.08 18.16
CA GLU A 61 31.22 -19.69 18.86
C GLU A 61 31.33 -19.51 20.39
N THR A 62 32.31 -18.76 20.88
CA THR A 62 32.57 -18.60 22.32
C THR A 62 32.54 -17.16 22.77
N ARG A 63 31.68 -16.32 22.17
CA ARG A 63 31.38 -15.00 22.74
C ARG A 63 30.26 -15.13 23.77
N PRO A 64 30.56 -15.12 25.09
CA PRO A 64 29.54 -15.23 26.11
C PRO A 64 28.61 -14.03 26.04
N MET A 65 27.31 -14.30 26.14
CA MET A 65 26.28 -13.30 26.40
C MET A 65 26.54 -12.65 27.77
N PHE A 66 27.41 -11.65 27.83
CA PHE A 66 27.44 -10.72 28.94
C PHE A 66 26.78 -9.41 28.52
N LEU A 67 25.79 -9.03 29.32
CA LEU A 67 25.19 -7.71 29.37
C LEU A 67 26.30 -6.71 29.69
N ASP A 68 26.76 -5.98 28.68
CA ASP A 68 27.62 -4.81 28.88
C ASP A 68 26.75 -3.54 28.85
N ASP A 69 26.37 -3.11 30.05
CA ASP A 69 26.01 -1.74 30.38
C ASP A 69 27.28 -0.89 30.27
N GLY A 70 27.41 0.01 29.29
CA GLY A 70 28.55 0.91 29.31
C GLY A 70 28.91 1.63 28.02
N THR A 71 28.36 2.83 27.89
CA THR A 71 29.09 4.07 27.54
C THR A 71 30.13 4.09 26.41
N ALA A 72 29.85 5.05 25.52
CA ALA A 72 30.76 6.02 24.91
C ALA A 72 31.44 5.67 23.57
N ASP A 73 31.53 6.74 22.78
CA ASP A 73 32.40 6.99 21.64
C ASP A 73 32.24 6.13 20.38
N LEU A 74 31.33 6.56 19.50
CA LEU A 74 31.63 6.58 18.07
C LEU A 74 31.38 7.97 17.50
N ARG A 75 32.46 8.75 17.56
CA ARG A 75 32.79 9.89 16.71
C ARG A 75 32.51 9.49 15.25
N LEU A 76 31.46 10.05 14.66
CA LEU A 76 31.21 9.92 13.22
C LEU A 76 32.26 10.73 12.46
N ASP A 77 33.33 10.06 12.02
CA ASP A 77 34.15 10.55 10.92
C ASP A 77 33.28 10.58 9.66
N ALA A 78 32.93 11.78 9.24
CA ALA A 78 32.21 12.03 7.99
C ALA A 78 33.14 11.73 6.80
N PRO A 79 32.76 10.84 5.86
CA PRO A 79 33.50 10.74 4.62
C PRO A 79 33.31 12.02 3.79
N VAL A 80 34.45 12.65 3.53
CA VAL A 80 34.70 13.77 2.63
C VAL A 80 33.89 13.66 1.34
N ARG A 81 33.06 14.69 1.08
CA ARG A 81 32.41 14.94 -0.22
C ARG A 81 33.46 15.06 -1.32
N ARG A 82 33.68 14.00 -2.12
CA ARG A 82 34.32 14.16 -3.43
C ARG A 82 33.31 14.77 -4.41
N ARG A 83 33.60 15.99 -4.86
CA ARG A 83 32.92 16.68 -5.96
C ARG A 83 32.90 15.79 -7.21
N PRO A 84 31.78 15.73 -7.97
CA PRO A 84 31.76 15.08 -9.27
C PRO A 84 32.62 15.86 -10.25
N ARG A 85 33.54 15.15 -10.90
CA ARG A 85 34.33 15.65 -12.02
C ARG A 85 33.39 15.70 -13.23
N SER A 86 33.12 16.91 -13.71
CA SER A 86 32.41 17.21 -14.94
C SER A 86 33.17 16.63 -16.14
N GLY A 87 32.82 15.41 -16.53
CA GLY A 87 33.24 14.78 -17.78
C GLY A 87 32.12 14.89 -18.80
N ALA A 88 32.42 15.56 -19.91
CA ALA A 88 31.54 15.78 -21.04
C ALA A 88 30.91 14.46 -21.55
N TRP A 89 29.57 14.43 -21.59
CA TRP A 89 28.83 13.41 -22.33
C TRP A 89 28.57 13.93 -23.75
N PRO A 90 28.91 13.18 -24.81
CA PRO A 90 28.52 13.55 -26.15
C PRO A 90 27.01 13.40 -26.32
N MET A 91 26.38 14.44 -26.88
CA MET A 91 25.01 14.38 -27.38
C MET A 91 24.95 13.30 -28.47
N VAL A 92 24.14 12.28 -28.25
CA VAL A 92 23.66 11.43 -29.34
C VAL A 92 22.20 11.82 -29.58
N LEU A 93 21.99 12.56 -30.66
CA LEU A 93 20.70 12.78 -31.29
C LEU A 93 20.22 11.44 -31.88
N THR A 94 19.13 10.88 -31.36
CA THR A 94 18.38 9.82 -32.06
C THR A 94 16.99 10.33 -32.41
N ALA A 95 16.74 10.26 -33.72
CA ALA A 95 15.58 10.74 -34.43
C ALA A 95 14.27 10.09 -33.95
N ALA A 96 13.21 10.90 -33.97
CA ALA A 96 11.84 10.48 -33.77
C ALA A 96 11.37 9.58 -34.94
N VAL A 97 10.89 8.38 -34.62
CA VAL A 97 10.00 7.63 -35.50
C VAL A 97 8.59 7.74 -34.95
N LEU A 98 7.82 8.63 -35.57
CA LEU A 98 6.38 8.68 -35.51
C LEU A 98 5.83 7.47 -36.27
N VAL A 99 5.31 6.47 -35.54
CA VAL A 99 4.35 5.52 -36.12
C VAL A 99 3.06 5.66 -35.33
N GLY A 100 2.08 6.20 -36.04
CA GLY A 100 0.70 6.29 -35.58
C GLY A 100 0.11 4.92 -35.32
N GLY A 101 -0.62 4.83 -34.21
CA GLY A 101 -1.43 3.69 -33.84
C GLY A 101 -2.63 4.18 -33.06
N ALA A 102 -3.58 4.80 -33.76
CA ALA A 102 -4.92 5.04 -33.24
C ALA A 102 -5.66 3.70 -33.14
N ALA A 103 -5.39 2.94 -32.09
CA ALA A 103 -6.24 1.82 -31.68
C ALA A 103 -7.08 2.32 -30.51
N GLY A 104 -8.38 2.47 -30.79
CA GLY A 104 -9.37 2.96 -29.85
C GLY A 104 -9.36 2.15 -28.55
N TRP A 105 -9.04 2.83 -27.45
CA TRP A 105 -9.43 2.38 -26.14
C TRP A 105 -10.94 2.61 -26.03
N GLY A 106 -11.68 1.55 -26.35
CA GLY A 106 -13.10 1.48 -26.07
C GLY A 106 -13.33 1.81 -24.60
N LEU A 107 -13.93 2.97 -24.37
CA LEU A 107 -14.55 3.31 -23.11
C LEU A 107 -15.63 2.27 -22.86
N SER A 108 -15.36 1.28 -22.01
CA SER A 108 -16.40 0.44 -21.43
C SER A 108 -17.32 1.34 -20.60
N PRO A 109 -18.60 1.53 -20.99
CA PRO A 109 -19.56 2.24 -20.18
C PRO A 109 -20.04 1.26 -19.10
N GLY A 110 -19.24 1.05 -18.05
CA GLY A 110 -19.52 -0.04 -17.10
C GLY A 110 -19.03 0.15 -15.67
N VAL A 111 -18.49 1.32 -15.29
CA VAL A 111 -17.94 1.53 -13.93
C VAL A 111 -18.81 2.45 -13.08
N LYS A 112 -19.96 2.95 -13.59
CA LYS A 112 -20.85 3.86 -12.85
C LYS A 112 -21.86 3.19 -11.90
N THR A 113 -21.87 1.86 -11.74
CA THR A 113 -22.95 1.17 -11.00
C THR A 113 -22.56 0.59 -9.63
N TRP A 114 -21.30 0.66 -9.19
CA TRP A 114 -20.92 -0.01 -7.93
C TRP A 114 -21.09 0.83 -6.64
N LEU A 115 -21.29 2.15 -6.73
CA LEU A 115 -21.56 2.98 -5.55
C LEU A 115 -23.04 3.09 -5.16
N SER A 116 -23.96 2.44 -5.87
CA SER A 116 -25.41 2.47 -5.56
C SER A 116 -26.03 1.10 -5.23
N ALA A 117 -25.28 0.01 -5.23
CA ALA A 117 -25.82 -1.34 -5.04
C ALA A 117 -25.97 -1.76 -3.54
N ARG A 118 -26.61 -0.91 -2.73
CA ARG A 118 -27.20 -1.32 -1.43
C ARG A 118 -28.67 -0.91 -1.26
N ALA A 119 -29.29 -0.34 -2.29
CA ALA A 119 -30.73 -0.28 -2.42
C ALA A 119 -31.10 -0.97 -3.74
N ASP A 120 -32.12 -1.82 -3.72
CA ASP A 120 -32.61 -2.63 -4.83
C ASP A 120 -31.74 -3.80 -5.32
N ARG A 121 -32.03 -4.96 -4.75
CA ARG A 121 -31.78 -6.26 -5.39
C ARG A 121 -33.12 -6.99 -5.50
N THR A 122 -33.96 -6.54 -6.41
CA THR A 122 -35.05 -7.34 -7.00
C THR A 122 -34.47 -8.07 -8.21
N GLN A 123 -34.03 -9.32 -8.03
CA GLN A 123 -33.66 -10.18 -9.16
C GLN A 123 -34.93 -10.69 -9.86
N PRO A 124 -35.02 -10.66 -11.20
CA PRO A 124 -35.93 -11.51 -11.93
C PRO A 124 -35.35 -12.92 -11.92
N VAL A 125 -35.95 -13.79 -11.11
CA VAL A 125 -35.68 -15.23 -11.12
C VAL A 125 -36.14 -15.78 -12.47
N GLU A 126 -35.20 -16.21 -13.30
CA GLU A 126 -35.50 -17.04 -14.45
C GLU A 126 -36.08 -18.36 -13.95
N ARG A 127 -37.37 -18.53 -14.22
CA ARG A 127 -38.23 -19.57 -13.69
C ARG A 127 -37.93 -20.90 -14.39
N ALA A 128 -37.17 -21.76 -13.71
CA ALA A 128 -37.20 -23.19 -13.98
C ALA A 128 -38.65 -23.73 -13.82
N PRO A 129 -39.08 -24.73 -14.61
CA PRO A 129 -40.44 -25.27 -14.54
C PRO A 129 -40.71 -25.89 -13.16
N ALA A 130 -41.79 -25.41 -12.55
CA ALA A 130 -42.19 -25.75 -11.19
C ALA A 130 -42.55 -27.23 -11.01
N PRO A 131 -42.14 -27.90 -9.93
CA PRO A 131 -42.92 -29.00 -9.39
C PRO A 131 -44.21 -28.41 -8.80
N ARG A 132 -45.36 -28.96 -9.19
CA ARG A 132 -46.66 -28.67 -8.58
C ARG A 132 -46.61 -29.02 -7.09
N ILE A 133 -46.55 -28.01 -6.24
CA ILE A 133 -46.86 -28.15 -4.81
C ILE A 133 -48.22 -27.52 -4.59
N MET A 134 -49.13 -28.33 -4.05
CA MET A 134 -50.49 -27.95 -3.71
C MET A 134 -50.47 -26.83 -2.68
N ALA A 135 -51.14 -25.74 -2.99
CA ALA A 135 -51.32 -24.59 -2.12
C ALA A 135 -52.29 -24.95 -0.97
N ALA A 136 -51.77 -25.03 0.25
CA ALA A 136 -52.57 -24.80 1.45
C ALA A 136 -52.52 -23.30 1.75
N GLN A 137 -53.59 -22.57 1.44
CA GLN A 137 -53.76 -21.19 1.85
C GLN A 137 -54.02 -21.16 3.36
N VAL A 138 -53.05 -20.64 4.11
CA VAL A 138 -53.26 -20.19 5.49
C VAL A 138 -53.15 -18.67 5.46
N ALA A 139 -54.27 -18.00 5.66
CA ALA A 139 -54.35 -16.57 5.89
C ALA A 139 -53.61 -16.26 7.21
N GLY A 140 -52.46 -15.59 7.11
CA GLY A 140 -51.70 -15.07 8.24
C GLY A 140 -52.00 -13.58 8.43
N PRO A 141 -52.19 -13.10 9.68
CA PRO A 141 -52.59 -11.73 9.98
C PRO A 141 -51.50 -10.69 9.65
N GLU A 142 -51.97 -9.54 9.20
CA GLU A 142 -51.25 -8.31 8.89
C GLU A 142 -50.47 -7.80 10.12
N PRO A 143 -49.13 -7.64 10.04
CA PRO A 143 -48.36 -7.06 11.13
C PRO A 143 -48.55 -5.54 11.18
N GLU A 144 -49.15 -5.07 12.27
CA GLU A 144 -49.22 -3.65 12.62
C GLU A 144 -47.80 -3.03 12.72
N PRO A 145 -47.61 -1.79 12.26
CA PRO A 145 -46.37 -1.06 12.47
C PRO A 145 -46.21 -0.70 13.96
N PRO A 146 -45.03 -0.93 14.57
CA PRO A 146 -44.77 -0.45 15.91
C PRO A 146 -44.76 1.08 15.94
N ALA A 147 -45.54 1.64 16.86
CA ALA A 147 -45.63 3.05 17.15
C ALA A 147 -44.26 3.66 17.46
N GLU A 148 -44.01 4.81 16.85
CA GLU A 148 -42.86 5.68 17.12
C GLU A 148 -43.03 6.33 18.49
N ASP A 149 -42.37 5.76 19.50
CA ASP A 149 -42.24 6.41 20.81
C ASP A 149 -41.14 7.49 20.73
N THR A 150 -41.55 8.68 20.27
CA THR A 150 -40.75 9.91 20.33
C THR A 150 -40.71 10.38 21.78
N SER A 151 -39.79 9.85 22.57
CA SER A 151 -39.36 10.47 23.82
C SER A 151 -38.08 11.27 23.57
N ALA A 152 -38.27 12.55 23.26
CA ALA A 152 -37.20 13.54 23.28
C ALA A 152 -36.69 13.72 24.72
N PRO A 153 -35.37 13.64 24.97
CA PRO A 153 -34.82 14.03 26.27
C PRO A 153 -34.99 15.54 26.49
N PRO A 154 -35.30 15.99 27.71
CA PRO A 154 -35.40 17.41 28.04
C PRO A 154 -34.06 18.10 27.82
N VAL A 155 -34.10 19.20 27.06
CA VAL A 155 -33.00 20.16 26.94
C VAL A 155 -32.73 20.74 28.33
N ALA A 156 -31.66 20.26 28.96
CA ALA A 156 -31.15 20.85 30.19
C ALA A 156 -30.70 22.29 29.90
N ALA A 157 -31.16 23.21 30.75
CA ALA A 157 -30.81 24.61 30.72
C ALA A 157 -29.28 24.81 30.80
N PRO A 158 -28.73 25.83 30.12
CA PRO A 158 -27.31 26.16 30.22
C PRO A 158 -26.98 26.57 31.66
N GLU A 159 -26.16 25.74 32.31
CA GLU A 159 -25.54 26.08 33.60
C GLU A 159 -24.64 27.33 33.41
N PRO A 160 -24.74 28.34 34.28
CA PRO A 160 -23.89 29.52 34.21
C PRO A 160 -22.44 29.12 34.38
N GLN A 161 -21.62 29.40 33.35
CA GLN A 161 -20.19 29.13 33.41
C GLN A 161 -19.56 29.94 34.56
N PRO A 162 -18.83 29.30 35.48
CA PRO A 162 -18.09 30.00 36.51
C PRO A 162 -17.05 30.90 35.83
N VAL A 163 -17.14 32.20 36.14
CA VAL A 163 -16.23 33.24 35.72
C VAL A 163 -14.82 32.83 36.13
N THR A 164 -13.96 32.60 35.14
CA THR A 164 -12.57 32.20 35.37
C THR A 164 -11.82 33.38 36.01
N PRO A 165 -11.22 33.23 37.21
CA PRO A 165 -10.42 34.30 37.78
C PRO A 165 -9.19 34.58 36.92
N PRO A 166 -8.72 35.85 36.88
CA PRO A 166 -7.56 36.25 36.12
C PRO A 166 -6.32 35.44 36.55
N PRO A 167 -5.46 35.02 35.59
CA PRO A 167 -4.34 34.15 35.88
C PRO A 167 -3.31 34.87 36.77
N GLU A 168 -3.20 34.43 38.02
CA GLU A 168 -2.09 34.79 38.88
C GLU A 168 -0.78 34.29 38.25
N ALA A 169 0.21 35.19 38.18
CA ALA A 169 1.52 34.94 37.60
C ALA A 169 2.22 33.82 38.37
N ARG A 170 2.21 32.61 37.80
CA ARG A 170 2.91 31.47 38.38
C ARG A 170 4.42 31.63 38.19
N PRO A 171 5.24 31.35 39.22
CA PRO A 171 6.68 31.39 39.10
C PRO A 171 7.15 30.37 38.05
N ILE A 172 8.04 30.82 37.18
CA ILE A 172 8.66 30.02 36.12
C ILE A 172 9.59 29.00 36.81
N ALA A 173 9.06 27.81 37.10
CA ALA A 173 9.86 26.69 37.55
C ALA A 173 10.76 26.24 36.38
N LEU A 174 12.08 26.20 36.60
CA LEU A 174 13.03 25.59 35.66
C LEU A 174 12.60 24.15 35.36
N ALA A 175 11.99 23.96 34.20
CA ALA A 175 11.58 22.65 33.72
C ALA A 175 12.84 21.78 33.52
N LYS A 176 12.99 20.73 34.34
CA LYS A 176 13.97 19.67 34.11
C LYS A 176 13.78 19.15 32.67
N ALA A 177 14.87 19.11 31.92
CA ALA A 177 14.87 18.60 30.56
C ALA A 177 14.24 17.20 30.53
N PRO A 178 13.29 16.92 29.63
CA PRO A 178 12.64 15.62 29.55
C PRO A 178 13.70 14.56 29.25
N VAL A 179 13.83 13.59 30.15
CA VAL A 179 14.62 12.37 29.91
C VAL A 179 14.05 11.74 28.65
N ARG A 180 14.86 11.65 27.59
CA ARG A 180 14.47 11.00 26.34
C ARG A 180 14.17 9.54 26.66
N ALA A 181 12.89 9.18 26.71
CA ALA A 181 12.47 7.80 26.78
C ALA A 181 13.12 7.06 25.60
N THR A 182 13.98 6.09 25.92
CA THR A 182 14.52 5.14 24.94
C THR A 182 13.34 4.47 24.25
N ALA A 183 13.22 4.68 22.94
CA ALA A 183 12.18 4.04 22.15
C ALA A 183 12.31 2.52 22.33
N PRO A 184 11.21 1.80 22.66
CA PRO A 184 11.27 0.36 22.82
C PRO A 184 11.84 -0.28 21.55
N ALA A 185 12.70 -1.28 21.72
CA ALA A 185 13.22 -2.07 20.61
C ALA A 185 12.03 -2.56 19.77
N ARG A 186 12.06 -2.28 18.47
CA ARG A 186 10.98 -2.68 17.55
C ARG A 186 11.00 -4.19 17.44
N LEU A 187 10.10 -4.86 18.16
CA LEU A 187 9.88 -6.29 18.02
C LEU A 187 9.50 -6.59 16.57
N ASP A 188 10.01 -7.70 16.04
CA ASP A 188 9.64 -8.18 14.71
C ASP A 188 8.11 -8.36 14.66
N PRO A 189 7.40 -7.63 13.78
CA PRO A 189 5.94 -7.71 13.70
C PRO A 189 5.44 -9.12 13.35
N CYS A 190 6.31 -10.00 12.84
CA CYS A 190 6.02 -11.40 12.56
C CYS A 190 6.30 -12.35 13.73
N ALA A 191 6.94 -11.90 14.81
CA ALA A 191 7.15 -12.73 15.99
C ALA A 191 5.83 -12.98 16.74
N THR A 192 5.00 -11.95 16.88
CA THR A 192 3.70 -12.03 17.58
C THR A 192 2.59 -11.32 16.78
N PRO A 193 2.20 -11.86 15.62
CA PRO A 193 1.19 -11.27 14.76
C PRO A 193 -0.19 -11.21 15.46
N PRO A 194 -0.83 -10.04 15.51
CA PRO A 194 -2.03 -9.80 16.32
C PRO A 194 -3.30 -10.46 15.75
N THR A 195 -3.33 -10.75 14.43
CA THR A 195 -4.50 -11.32 13.77
C THR A 195 -4.15 -12.61 13.00
N PRO A 196 -5.14 -13.51 12.75
CA PRO A 196 -4.98 -14.63 11.83
C PRO A 196 -4.48 -14.22 10.44
N ALA A 197 -4.97 -13.10 9.91
CA ALA A 197 -4.52 -12.58 8.62
C ALA A 197 -3.05 -12.16 8.64
N ASP A 198 -2.58 -11.53 9.72
CA ASP A 198 -1.18 -11.13 9.87
C ASP A 198 -0.27 -12.37 10.02
N ARG A 199 -0.73 -13.43 10.69
CA ARG A 199 -0.03 -14.73 10.69
C ARG A 199 0.13 -15.28 9.28
N ALA A 200 -0.92 -15.26 8.47
CA ALA A 200 -0.84 -15.75 7.09
C ALA A 200 0.12 -14.89 6.26
N LEU A 201 0.10 -13.56 6.41
CA LEU A 201 1.02 -12.65 5.72
C LEU A 201 2.49 -12.86 6.08
N CYS A 202 2.80 -13.23 7.32
CA CYS A 202 4.16 -13.49 7.76
C CYS A 202 4.70 -14.84 7.24
N ASN A 203 3.82 -15.81 6.98
CA ASN A 203 4.21 -17.14 6.52
C ASN A 203 4.15 -17.33 4.99
N ASP A 204 3.53 -16.39 4.25
CA ASP A 204 3.31 -16.50 2.81
C ASP A 204 3.90 -15.30 2.04
N LEU A 205 4.92 -15.59 1.22
CA LEU A 205 5.60 -14.59 0.40
C LEU A 205 4.68 -13.95 -0.65
N ALA A 206 3.76 -14.70 -1.25
CA ALA A 206 2.85 -14.17 -2.27
C ALA A 206 1.85 -13.18 -1.66
N LEU A 207 1.32 -13.49 -0.47
CA LEU A 207 0.47 -12.55 0.27
C LEU A 207 1.24 -11.28 0.69
N ASN A 208 2.51 -11.43 1.06
CA ASN A 208 3.37 -10.28 1.37
C ASN A 208 3.51 -9.34 0.16
N LEU A 209 3.74 -9.88 -1.04
CA LEU A 209 3.78 -9.10 -2.28
C LEU A 209 2.46 -8.37 -2.56
N LEU A 210 1.31 -9.00 -2.35
CA LEU A 210 0.00 -8.35 -2.48
C LEU A 210 -0.18 -7.22 -1.46
N SER A 211 0.28 -7.39 -0.23
CA SER A 211 0.28 -6.33 0.79
C SER A 211 1.14 -5.13 0.40
N HIS A 212 2.31 -5.37 -0.20
CA HIS A 212 3.13 -4.31 -0.79
C HIS A 212 2.40 -3.60 -1.94
N GLU A 213 1.79 -4.34 -2.86
CA GLU A 213 1.05 -3.75 -3.99
C GLU A 213 -0.15 -2.92 -3.53
N MET A 214 -0.88 -3.37 -2.51
CA MET A 214 -1.99 -2.62 -1.92
C MET A 214 -1.51 -1.29 -1.32
N ARG A 215 -0.37 -1.26 -0.62
CA ARG A 215 0.21 -0.01 -0.12
C ARG A 215 0.61 0.95 -1.25
N ASP A 216 1.19 0.42 -2.32
CA ASP A 216 1.49 1.21 -3.52
C ASP A 216 0.21 1.78 -4.16
N ALA A 217 -0.86 0.99 -4.27
CA ALA A 217 -2.14 1.43 -4.82
C ALA A 217 -2.80 2.50 -3.94
N TYR A 218 -2.73 2.35 -2.62
CA TYR A 218 -3.20 3.35 -1.66
C TYR A 218 -2.46 4.68 -1.83
N GLY A 219 -1.13 4.65 -1.90
CA GLY A 219 -0.33 5.84 -2.14
C GLY A 219 -0.68 6.54 -3.45
N ARG A 220 -0.86 5.77 -4.55
CA ARG A 220 -1.29 6.32 -5.85
C ARG A 220 -2.66 6.98 -5.79
N ALA A 221 -3.62 6.39 -5.08
CA ALA A 221 -4.95 6.98 -4.93
C ALA A 221 -4.87 8.35 -4.26
N LEU A 222 -4.11 8.47 -3.17
CA LEU A 222 -3.92 9.75 -2.48
C LEU A 222 -3.17 10.77 -3.35
N SER A 223 -2.10 10.36 -4.04
CA SER A 223 -1.36 11.27 -4.94
C SER A 223 -2.18 11.73 -6.14
N ALA A 224 -3.17 10.95 -6.58
CA ALA A 224 -4.10 11.33 -7.64
C ALA A 224 -5.20 12.30 -7.18
N GLY A 225 -5.23 12.67 -5.89
CA GLY A 225 -6.24 13.56 -5.33
C GLY A 225 -7.52 12.86 -4.89
N ALA A 226 -7.50 11.54 -4.66
CA ALA A 226 -8.66 10.86 -4.08
C ALA A 226 -8.91 11.39 -2.65
N ASP A 227 -10.19 11.47 -2.24
CA ASP A 227 -10.57 11.98 -0.92
C ASP A 227 -9.91 11.15 0.22
N PRO A 228 -9.00 11.75 1.02
CA PRO A 228 -8.33 11.05 2.09
C PRO A 228 -9.27 10.54 3.19
N ALA A 229 -10.40 11.21 3.43
CA ALA A 229 -11.36 10.78 4.45
C ALA A 229 -12.04 9.48 4.02
N ALA A 230 -12.65 9.46 2.83
CA ALA A 230 -13.27 8.26 2.27
C ALA A 230 -12.28 7.08 2.14
N ILE A 231 -11.02 7.34 1.78
CA ILE A 231 -9.98 6.31 1.69
C ILE A 231 -9.65 5.71 3.07
N ARG A 232 -9.55 6.53 4.13
CA ARG A 232 -9.31 6.02 5.49
C ARG A 232 -10.47 5.18 6.01
N ASP A 233 -11.70 5.64 5.82
CA ASP A 233 -12.90 4.95 6.30
C ASP A 233 -13.08 3.61 5.61
N SER A 234 -12.91 3.58 4.28
CA SER A 234 -12.93 2.32 3.53
C SER A 234 -11.80 1.37 3.91
N GLN A 235 -10.61 1.88 4.25
CA GLN A 235 -9.50 1.04 4.73
C GLN A 235 -9.80 0.42 6.11
N ALA A 236 -10.47 1.16 6.99
CA ALA A 236 -10.91 0.64 8.28
C ALA A 236 -11.99 -0.44 8.12
N ALA A 237 -12.94 -0.25 7.20
CA ALA A 237 -13.93 -1.28 6.85
C ALA A 237 -13.26 -2.53 6.27
N TRP A 238 -12.30 -2.37 5.36
CA TRP A 238 -11.55 -3.48 4.77
C TRP A 238 -10.78 -4.30 5.81
N ARG A 239 -10.11 -3.66 6.78
CA ARG A 239 -9.40 -4.38 7.86
C ARG A 239 -10.35 -5.28 8.66
N ARG A 240 -11.55 -4.79 9.01
CA ARG A 240 -12.56 -5.60 9.71
C ARG A 240 -12.96 -6.87 8.94
N THR A 241 -12.99 -6.81 7.61
CA THR A 241 -13.24 -7.99 6.76
C THR A 241 -12.02 -8.91 6.66
N ARG A 242 -10.81 -8.34 6.59
CA ARG A 242 -9.55 -9.08 6.43
C ARG A 242 -9.15 -9.85 7.70
N ASP A 243 -9.17 -9.18 8.84
CA ASP A 243 -8.54 -9.64 10.08
C ASP A 243 -8.98 -11.05 10.56
N PRO A 244 -10.27 -11.46 10.47
CA PRO A 244 -10.67 -12.81 10.87
C PRO A 244 -10.29 -13.92 9.89
N VAL A 245 -9.81 -13.59 8.68
CA VAL A 245 -9.54 -14.59 7.62
C VAL A 245 -8.16 -15.22 7.82
N SER A 246 -8.11 -16.54 7.85
CA SER A 246 -6.87 -17.33 7.98
C SER A 246 -6.47 -18.07 6.71
N ASP A 247 -7.41 -18.32 5.79
CA ASP A 247 -7.13 -19.02 4.53
C ASP A 247 -6.32 -18.14 3.56
N PRO A 248 -5.15 -18.58 3.08
CA PRO A 248 -4.31 -17.79 2.18
C PRO A 248 -5.01 -17.44 0.86
N ARG A 249 -5.82 -18.34 0.29
CA ARG A 249 -6.53 -18.07 -0.97
C ARG A 249 -7.60 -17.01 -0.80
N GLY A 250 -8.45 -17.15 0.22
CA GLY A 250 -9.45 -16.12 0.57
C GLY A 250 -8.82 -14.77 0.88
N LEU A 251 -7.67 -14.73 1.56
CA LEU A 251 -6.92 -13.49 1.78
C LEU A 251 -6.43 -12.86 0.47
N ALA A 252 -5.86 -13.65 -0.43
CA ALA A 252 -5.40 -13.15 -1.73
C ALA A 252 -6.54 -12.46 -2.50
N GLU A 253 -7.74 -13.06 -2.55
CA GLU A 253 -8.92 -12.47 -3.19
C GLU A 253 -9.35 -11.14 -2.54
N ILE A 254 -9.29 -11.06 -1.21
CA ILE A 254 -9.59 -9.82 -0.45
C ILE A 254 -8.58 -8.71 -0.80
N TYR A 255 -7.29 -9.05 -0.92
CA TYR A 255 -6.26 -8.09 -1.32
C TYR A 255 -6.44 -7.64 -2.77
N ASP A 256 -6.63 -8.57 -3.71
CA ASP A 256 -6.82 -8.26 -5.13
C ASP A 256 -8.02 -7.34 -5.36
N ARG A 257 -9.15 -7.64 -4.71
CA ARG A 257 -10.33 -6.77 -4.76
C ARG A 257 -10.01 -5.37 -4.26
N ARG A 258 -9.33 -5.25 -3.12
CA ARG A 258 -8.96 -3.94 -2.55
C ARG A 258 -7.98 -3.17 -3.44
N ILE A 259 -7.01 -3.85 -4.04
CA ILE A 259 -6.06 -3.26 -5.00
C ILE A 259 -6.82 -2.67 -6.20
N ARG A 260 -7.81 -3.39 -6.75
CA ARG A 260 -8.65 -2.89 -7.84
C ARG A 260 -9.46 -1.66 -7.44
N GLU A 261 -10.09 -1.67 -6.27
CA GLU A 261 -10.84 -0.52 -5.73
C GLU A 261 -9.95 0.73 -5.61
N LEU A 262 -8.75 0.60 -5.04
CA LEU A 262 -7.81 1.72 -4.88
C LEU A 262 -7.30 2.24 -6.23
N LYS A 263 -7.01 1.34 -7.18
CA LYS A 263 -6.63 1.73 -8.55
C LYS A 263 -7.77 2.47 -9.25
N ALA A 264 -9.01 2.05 -9.08
CA ALA A 264 -10.18 2.73 -9.63
C ALA A 264 -10.38 4.12 -9.01
N ALA A 265 -10.25 4.25 -7.69
CA ALA A 265 -10.30 5.54 -7.00
C ALA A 265 -9.23 6.52 -7.52
N ALA A 266 -8.00 6.03 -7.74
CA ALA A 266 -6.93 6.82 -8.34
C ALA A 266 -7.28 7.31 -9.75
N ALA A 267 -7.86 6.44 -10.60
CA ALA A 267 -8.25 6.79 -11.96
C ALA A 267 -9.37 7.83 -12.00
N VAL A 268 -10.37 7.72 -11.11
CA VAL A 268 -11.44 8.71 -10.97
C VAL A 268 -10.87 10.06 -10.56
N ALA A 269 -10.05 10.10 -9.51
CA ALA A 269 -9.46 11.34 -9.01
C ALA A 269 -8.57 12.02 -10.06
N ALA A 270 -7.74 11.25 -10.77
CA ALA A 270 -6.91 11.76 -11.86
C ALA A 270 -7.74 12.35 -13.02
N SER A 271 -8.92 11.78 -13.31
CA SER A 271 -9.81 12.29 -14.36
C SER A 271 -10.57 13.55 -13.91
N SER A 272 -10.86 13.69 -12.62
CA SER A 272 -11.46 14.90 -12.04
C SER A 272 -10.48 16.05 -11.90
N ALA A 273 -9.19 15.76 -11.75
CA ALA A 273 -8.10 16.73 -11.86
C ALA A 273 -7.83 17.07 -13.34
N ALA A 274 -8.84 17.59 -14.04
CA ALA A 274 -8.66 18.08 -15.41
C ALA A 274 -7.50 19.09 -15.44
N PRO A 275 -6.56 18.99 -16.40
CA PRO A 275 -5.46 19.94 -16.49
C PRO A 275 -6.04 21.35 -16.64
N PRO A 276 -5.44 22.38 -16.01
CA PRO A 276 -5.89 23.75 -16.19
C PRO A 276 -5.91 24.08 -17.68
N SER A 277 -7.04 24.59 -18.16
CA SER A 277 -7.21 24.93 -19.57
C SER A 277 -6.06 25.85 -20.00
N PRO A 278 -5.41 25.60 -21.16
CA PRO A 278 -4.27 26.40 -21.60
C PRO A 278 -4.60 27.89 -21.81
N GLY A 279 -5.89 28.26 -21.88
CA GLY A 279 -6.35 29.65 -21.97
C GLY A 279 -6.11 30.49 -20.70
N ASP A 280 -5.98 29.89 -19.51
CA ASP A 280 -5.76 30.63 -18.26
C ASP A 280 -4.31 31.14 -18.12
N ARG A 281 -3.40 30.73 -19.02
CA ARG A 281 -1.99 31.13 -18.99
C ARG A 281 -1.66 32.42 -19.75
N GLN A 282 -2.58 32.97 -20.56
CA GLN A 282 -2.29 34.13 -21.43
C GLN A 282 -2.64 35.51 -20.84
N GLN A 283 -3.12 35.60 -19.59
CA GLN A 283 -3.57 36.89 -19.01
C GLN A 283 -2.56 37.55 -18.04
N ASN A 284 -1.28 37.20 -18.08
CA ASN A 284 -0.23 37.90 -17.31
C ASN A 284 0.94 38.30 -18.21
#